data_AF-A0A9N8UYK8-F1
#
_entry.id   AF-A0A9N8UYK8-F1
#
_cell.length_a   1.000
_cell.length_b   1.000
_cell.length_c   1.000
_cell.angle_alpha   90.00
_cell.angle_beta   90.00
_cell.angle_gamma   90.00
#
_symmetry.space_group_name_H-M   'P 1'
#
loop_
_entity.id
_entity.type
_entity.pdbx_description
1 polymer ?
#
loop_
_entity_poly.entity_id
_entity_poly.type
_entity_poly.pdbx_seq_one_letter_code
_entity_poly.pdbx_strand_id
1 'polypeptide(L)'
;MVLSSRKEMRRQRQQESRQRSHLIKAGRIKQIQVFLDKCNYVWLFKLPIARTSCIKSVRQDLVGSRIVIGSNRLTAIALGKDAASEYKKNLHLISMRLVGNVCLLFTNLPLSSVKKYAEEKQVLLYARPGNIATRDVKIPAGPITRGDPPAESPFIMESSFKKLGLPVQCLGGNLFLEKEHTVCLSGQALSVDQANLLKLLQIRLNTFKLDLVCVWNDNKVTEASDVE
;
A
#
# COMPACT_ATOMS: atom_id res chain seq x y z
N MET A 1 21.84 -45.96 -10.75
CA MET A 1 22.75 -44.87 -10.33
C MET A 1 22.21 -43.45 -10.59
N VAL A 2 21.62 -43.14 -11.75
CA VAL A 2 21.25 -41.75 -12.14
C VAL A 2 20.19 -41.08 -11.24
N LEU A 3 19.26 -41.84 -10.66
CA LEU A 3 18.21 -41.31 -9.78
C LEU A 3 18.72 -40.89 -8.39
N SER A 4 19.81 -41.48 -7.90
CA SER A 4 20.43 -41.13 -6.61
C SER A 4 21.13 -39.77 -6.69
N SER A 5 21.89 -39.55 -7.78
CA SER A 5 22.59 -38.29 -8.07
C SER A 5 21.63 -37.09 -8.24
N ARG A 6 20.46 -37.29 -8.85
CA ARG A 6 19.42 -36.24 -8.96
C ARG A 6 18.80 -35.85 -7.61
N LYS A 7 18.66 -36.80 -6.67
CA LYS A 7 18.13 -36.52 -5.32
C LYS A 7 19.16 -35.73 -4.48
N GLU A 8 20.44 -36.08 -4.57
CA GLU A 8 21.52 -35.36 -3.88
C GLU A 8 21.70 -33.94 -4.42
N MET A 9 21.72 -33.75 -5.75
CA MET A 9 21.74 -32.42 -6.35
C MET A 9 20.56 -31.55 -5.91
N ARG A 10 19.36 -32.12 -5.77
CA ARG A 10 18.18 -31.39 -5.26
C ARG A 10 18.36 -30.99 -3.78
N ARG A 11 18.91 -31.87 -2.94
CA ARG A 11 19.19 -31.57 -1.52
C ARG A 11 20.23 -30.46 -1.37
N GLN A 12 21.31 -30.52 -2.14
CA GLN A 12 22.37 -29.51 -2.12
C GLN A 12 21.85 -28.13 -2.54
N ARG A 13 21.09 -28.06 -3.66
CA ARG A 13 20.42 -26.82 -4.09
C ARG A 13 19.44 -26.26 -3.04
N GLN A 14 18.72 -27.13 -2.33
CA GLN A 14 17.83 -26.70 -1.25
C GLN A 14 18.61 -26.14 -0.05
N GLN A 15 19.75 -26.75 0.30
CA GLN A 15 20.59 -26.28 1.39
C GLN A 15 21.23 -24.93 1.08
N GLU A 16 21.78 -24.75 -0.13
CA GLU A 16 22.33 -23.48 -0.61
C GLU A 16 21.27 -22.37 -0.64
N SER A 17 20.07 -22.68 -1.13
CA SER A 17 18.95 -21.74 -1.16
C SER A 17 18.52 -21.28 0.25
N ARG A 18 18.50 -22.21 1.21
CA ARG A 18 18.22 -21.92 2.63
C ARG A 18 19.29 -21.02 3.24
N GLN A 19 20.57 -21.34 3.02
CA GLN A 19 21.70 -20.54 3.51
C GLN A 19 21.66 -19.12 2.94
N ARG A 20 21.46 -18.97 1.61
CA ARG A 20 21.33 -17.66 0.97
C ARG A 20 20.17 -16.85 1.55
N SER A 21 19.02 -17.50 1.76
CA SER A 21 17.84 -16.86 2.36
C SER A 21 18.11 -16.39 3.79
N HIS A 22 18.85 -17.18 4.58
CA HIS A 22 19.24 -16.81 5.94
C HIS A 22 20.15 -15.58 5.95
N LEU A 23 21.15 -15.53 5.05
CA LEU A 23 22.05 -14.39 4.92
C LEU A 23 21.31 -13.11 4.52
N ILE A 24 20.35 -13.18 3.60
CA ILE A 24 19.53 -12.03 3.19
C ILE A 24 18.70 -11.51 4.38
N LYS A 25 18.09 -12.41 5.15
CA LYS A 25 17.31 -12.04 6.34
C LYS A 25 18.19 -11.38 7.40
N ALA A 26 19.36 -11.95 7.69
CA ALA A 26 20.32 -11.41 8.64
C ALA A 26 20.84 -10.03 8.20
N GLY A 27 21.17 -9.86 6.91
CA GLY A 27 21.59 -8.57 6.35
C GLY A 27 20.51 -7.50 6.49
N ARG A 28 19.25 -7.87 6.29
CA ARG A 28 18.12 -6.95 6.46
C ARG A 28 17.90 -6.53 7.91
N ILE A 29 18.08 -7.44 8.87
CA ILE A 29 18.04 -7.12 10.31
C ILE A 29 19.12 -6.10 10.65
N LYS A 30 20.36 -6.36 10.21
CA LYS A 30 21.49 -5.44 10.42
C LYS A 30 21.23 -4.07 9.81
N GLN A 31 20.65 -3.99 8.61
CA GLN A 31 20.30 -2.72 7.98
C GLN A 31 19.30 -1.90 8.82
N ILE A 32 18.29 -2.55 9.40
CA ILE A 32 17.31 -1.88 10.27
C ILE A 32 18.01 -1.33 11.53
N GLN A 33 18.90 -2.12 12.14
CA GLN A 33 19.69 -1.69 13.29
C GLN A 33 20.60 -0.48 12.95
N VAL A 34 21.25 -0.50 11.78
CA VAL A 34 22.03 0.65 11.30
C VAL A 34 21.15 1.91 11.12
N PHE A 35 19.88 1.77 10.73
CA PHE A 35 18.97 2.92 10.65
C PHE A 35 18.52 3.40 12.02
N LEU A 36 18.32 2.49 12.98
CA LEU A 36 18.03 2.84 14.38
C LEU A 36 19.16 3.65 15.02
N ASP A 37 20.42 3.40 14.62
CA ASP A 37 21.57 4.13 15.17
C ASP A 37 21.77 5.50 14.53
N LYS A 38 21.38 5.67 13.26
CA LYS A 38 21.56 6.91 12.50
C LYS A 38 20.41 7.90 12.65
N CYS A 39 19.23 7.42 13.04
CA CYS A 39 18.01 8.22 13.08
C CYS A 39 17.47 8.32 14.51
N ASN A 40 17.04 9.52 14.89
CA ASN A 40 16.49 9.79 16.21
C ASN A 40 15.02 9.34 16.32
N TYR A 41 14.27 9.43 15.22
CA TYR A 41 12.84 9.12 15.19
C TYR A 41 12.56 7.85 14.39
N VAL A 42 11.70 7.00 14.95
CA VAL A 42 11.15 5.82 14.28
C VAL A 42 9.64 5.92 14.29
N TRP A 43 9.06 6.18 13.12
CA TRP A 43 7.61 6.24 12.96
C TRP A 43 7.07 4.92 12.46
N LEU A 44 5.94 4.50 13.04
CA LEU A 44 5.11 3.43 12.53
C LEU A 44 3.93 4.02 11.76
N PHE A 45 3.79 3.65 10.50
CA PHE A 45 2.64 3.99 9.68
C PHE A 45 1.85 2.74 9.31
N LYS A 46 0.53 2.88 9.25
CA LYS A 46 -0.33 2.00 8.46
C LYS A 46 -0.34 2.49 7.02
N LEU A 47 -0.16 1.55 6.11
CA LEU A 47 -0.20 1.79 4.67
C LEU A 47 -1.41 1.08 4.08
N PRO A 48 -2.30 1.77 3.34
CA PRO A 48 -3.22 1.08 2.47
C PRO A 48 -2.42 0.31 1.41
N ILE A 49 -3.04 -0.70 0.79
CA ILE A 49 -2.40 -1.48 -0.28
C ILE A 49 -2.07 -0.54 -1.44
N ALA A 50 -0.82 -0.08 -1.47
CA ALA A 50 -0.38 1.01 -2.33
C ALA A 50 0.30 0.51 -3.61
N ARG A 51 0.43 1.39 -4.60
CA ARG A 51 1.31 1.15 -5.74
C ARG A 51 2.76 1.43 -5.35
N THR A 52 3.69 0.69 -5.95
CA THR A 52 5.14 0.94 -5.80
C THR A 52 5.52 2.39 -6.16
N SER A 53 4.79 3.02 -7.08
CA SER A 53 4.96 4.44 -7.44
C SER A 53 4.69 5.38 -6.27
N CYS A 54 3.65 5.14 -5.47
CA CYS A 54 3.34 5.95 -4.29
C CYS A 54 4.49 5.89 -3.28
N ILE A 55 4.98 4.68 -2.97
CA ILE A 55 6.10 4.48 -2.06
C ILE A 55 7.39 5.12 -2.60
N LYS A 56 7.64 5.03 -3.92
CA LYS A 56 8.78 5.68 -4.56
C LYS A 56 8.71 7.20 -4.41
N SER A 57 7.54 7.80 -4.62
CA SER A 57 7.34 9.24 -4.40
C SER A 57 7.60 9.61 -2.94
N VAL A 58 7.06 8.87 -1.97
CA VAL A 58 7.33 9.15 -0.55
C VAL A 58 8.83 9.08 -0.22
N ARG A 59 9.57 8.15 -0.82
CA ARG A 59 11.03 8.06 -0.65
C ARG A 59 11.81 9.21 -1.31
N GLN A 60 11.27 9.80 -2.37
CA GLN A 60 11.86 10.95 -3.05
C GLN A 60 11.59 12.24 -2.26
N ASP A 61 10.40 12.37 -1.69
CA ASP A 61 10.00 13.56 -0.94
C ASP A 61 10.71 13.62 0.43
N LEU A 62 10.86 12.47 1.11
CA LEU A 62 11.51 12.37 2.43
C LEU A 62 13.01 12.07 2.30
N VAL A 63 13.75 13.00 1.67
CA VAL A 63 15.21 12.88 1.50
C VAL A 63 15.90 12.74 2.86
N GLY A 64 16.88 11.85 2.95
CA GLY A 64 17.60 11.55 4.20
C GLY A 64 16.86 10.58 5.13
N SER A 65 15.56 10.37 4.93
CA SER A 65 14.80 9.38 5.68
C SER A 65 14.86 7.99 5.02
N ARG A 66 14.64 6.92 5.80
CA ARG A 66 14.66 5.54 5.31
C ARG A 66 13.34 4.86 5.60
N ILE A 67 12.71 4.35 4.55
CA ILE A 67 11.42 3.63 4.66
C ILE A 67 11.65 2.13 4.48
N VAL A 68 11.31 1.38 5.53
CA VAL A 68 11.38 -0.08 5.58
C VAL A 68 9.97 -0.65 5.48
N ILE A 69 9.72 -1.40 4.41
CA ILE A 69 8.48 -2.14 4.14
C ILE A 69 8.85 -3.60 3.90
N GLY A 70 8.24 -4.54 4.61
CA GLY A 70 8.47 -5.96 4.38
C GLY A 70 7.85 -6.85 5.44
N SER A 71 8.51 -7.95 5.77
CA SER A 71 7.98 -8.91 6.73
C SER A 71 7.98 -8.34 8.14
N ASN A 72 6.78 -8.10 8.68
CA ASN A 72 6.58 -7.63 10.05
C ASN A 72 7.32 -8.50 11.07
N ARG A 73 7.33 -9.82 10.89
CA ARG A 73 8.03 -10.76 11.76
C ARG A 73 9.54 -10.53 11.78
N LEU A 74 10.15 -10.23 10.64
CA LEU A 74 11.58 -9.96 10.55
C LEU A 74 11.93 -8.59 11.13
N THR A 75 11.09 -7.59 10.86
CA THR A 75 11.23 -6.25 11.43
C THR A 75 11.11 -6.28 12.95
N ALA A 76 10.14 -7.03 13.50
CA ALA A 76 9.98 -7.23 14.94
C ALA A 76 11.21 -7.89 15.57
N ILE A 77 11.85 -8.86 14.88
CA ILE A 77 13.12 -9.44 15.36
C ILE A 77 14.23 -8.39 15.38
N ALA A 78 14.28 -7.48 14.40
CA ALA A 78 15.31 -6.44 14.33
C ALA A 78 15.18 -5.38 15.43
N LEU A 79 13.94 -5.01 15.80
CA LEU A 79 13.64 -4.09 16.89
C LEU A 79 13.75 -4.77 18.27
N GLY A 80 13.41 -6.06 18.34
CA GLY A 80 13.20 -6.86 19.54
C GLY A 80 11.72 -7.13 19.77
N LYS A 81 11.38 -8.38 20.12
CA LYS A 81 9.98 -8.80 20.32
C LYS A 81 9.47 -8.47 21.70
N ASP A 82 10.35 -8.64 22.67
CA ASP A 82 10.09 -8.49 24.10
C ASP A 82 11.17 -7.59 24.71
N ALA A 83 10.91 -7.03 25.89
CA ALA A 83 11.82 -6.12 26.60
C ALA A 83 13.22 -6.71 26.83
N ALA A 84 13.36 -8.04 26.98
CA ALA A 84 14.65 -8.70 27.14
C ALA A 84 15.49 -8.76 25.84
N SER A 85 14.84 -8.62 24.68
CA SER A 85 15.45 -8.77 23.35
C SER A 85 15.52 -7.45 22.58
N GLU A 86 15.15 -6.34 23.21
CA GLU A 86 15.04 -5.05 22.55
C GLU A 86 16.40 -4.47 22.22
N TYR A 87 16.52 -3.93 21.01
CA TYR A 87 17.76 -3.33 20.55
C TYR A 87 18.02 -1.99 21.27
N LYS A 88 16.95 -1.24 21.52
CA LYS A 88 16.92 -0.01 22.32
C LYS A 88 15.68 -0.03 23.19
N LYS A 89 15.74 0.74 24.28
CA LYS A 89 14.70 0.72 25.31
C LYS A 89 13.33 1.08 24.72
N ASN A 90 12.31 0.30 25.09
CA ASN A 90 10.91 0.42 24.66
C ASN A 90 10.64 0.21 23.16
N LEU A 91 11.58 -0.29 22.35
CA LEU A 91 11.31 -0.60 20.94
C LEU A 91 10.35 -1.78 20.74
N HIS A 92 10.29 -2.71 21.70
CA HIS A 92 9.36 -3.84 21.66
C HIS A 92 7.89 -3.40 21.58
N LEU A 93 7.56 -2.21 22.12
CA LEU A 93 6.22 -1.63 22.04
C LEU A 93 5.81 -1.30 20.59
N ILE A 94 6.75 -0.89 19.73
CA ILE A 94 6.50 -0.75 18.28
C ILE A 94 6.34 -2.14 17.66
N SER A 95 7.19 -3.10 18.02
CA SER A 95 7.13 -4.47 17.46
C SER A 95 5.78 -5.13 17.64
N MET A 96 5.15 -4.96 18.81
CA MET A 96 3.81 -5.49 19.10
C MET A 96 2.72 -4.90 18.20
N ARG A 97 2.94 -3.69 17.66
CA ARG A 97 2.01 -2.97 16.78
C ARG A 97 2.23 -3.25 15.30
N LEU A 98 3.21 -4.09 14.93
CA LEU A 98 3.50 -4.46 13.54
C LEU A 98 2.48 -5.46 12.98
N VAL A 99 1.21 -5.03 12.83
CA VAL A 99 0.09 -5.87 12.37
C VAL A 99 -0.46 -5.34 11.04
N GLY A 100 -0.65 -6.24 10.07
CA GLY A 100 -1.17 -5.90 8.76
C GLY A 100 -0.16 -5.16 7.87
N ASN A 101 -0.66 -4.25 7.04
CA ASN A 101 0.15 -3.47 6.11
C ASN A 101 0.71 -2.24 6.82
N VAL A 102 1.92 -2.38 7.36
CA VAL A 102 2.61 -1.31 8.08
C VAL A 102 3.98 -1.03 7.46
N CYS A 103 4.50 0.16 7.72
CA CYS A 103 5.89 0.49 7.43
C CYS A 103 6.54 1.25 8.58
N LEU A 104 7.87 1.18 8.60
CA LEU A 104 8.70 2.01 9.46
C LEU A 104 9.38 3.10 8.64
N LEU A 105 9.37 4.31 9.16
CA LEU A 105 10.17 5.42 8.67
C LEU A 105 11.18 5.78 9.75
N PHE A 106 12.45 5.72 9.38
CA PHE A 106 13.57 6.20 10.18
C PHE A 106 13.93 7.59 9.66
N THR A 107 13.90 8.59 10.54
CA THR A 107 14.12 9.98 10.13
C THR A 107 14.73 10.82 11.24
N ASN A 108 15.37 11.92 10.84
CA ASN A 108 15.84 13.00 11.72
C ASN A 108 15.02 14.28 11.54
N LEU A 109 13.94 14.23 10.74
CA LEU A 109 13.04 15.36 10.55
C LEU A 109 12.23 15.63 11.83
N PRO A 110 11.85 16.89 12.08
CA PRO A 110 10.97 17.25 13.19
C PRO A 110 9.63 16.50 13.12
N LEU A 111 9.06 16.22 14.29
CA LEU A 111 7.79 15.48 14.41
C LEU A 111 6.65 16.16 13.62
N SER A 112 6.52 17.48 13.77
CA SER A 112 5.53 18.30 13.08
C SER A 112 5.66 18.25 11.56
N SER A 113 6.89 18.25 11.03
CA SER A 113 7.15 18.14 9.58
C SER A 113 6.65 16.81 9.02
N VAL A 114 6.88 15.70 9.73
CA VAL A 114 6.44 14.36 9.30
C VAL A 114 4.92 14.25 9.35
N LYS A 115 4.29 14.81 10.39
CA LYS A 115 2.83 14.85 10.52
C LYS A 115 2.17 15.62 9.40
N LYS A 116 2.59 16.87 9.20
CA LYS A 116 2.11 17.73 8.13
C LYS A 116 2.26 17.06 6.77
N TYR A 117 3.42 16.46 6.52
CA TYR A 117 3.63 15.70 5.29
C TYR A 117 2.67 14.52 5.14
N ALA A 118 2.40 13.75 6.19
CA ALA A 118 1.48 12.61 6.13
C ALA A 118 0.03 13.05 5.86
N GLU A 119 -0.40 14.19 6.41
CA GLU A 119 -1.73 14.78 6.20
C GLU A 119 -1.89 15.34 4.78
N GLU A 120 -0.88 16.06 4.29
CA GLU A 120 -0.86 16.67 2.96
C GLU A 120 -0.68 15.63 1.85
N LYS A 121 0.06 14.54 2.11
CA LYS A 121 0.38 13.52 1.10
C LYS A 121 -0.82 12.60 0.87
N GLN A 122 -1.75 13.06 0.06
CA GLN A 122 -2.89 12.29 -0.41
C GLN A 122 -2.85 12.13 -1.92
N VAL A 123 -3.00 10.89 -2.39
CA VAL A 123 -3.02 10.59 -3.82
C VAL A 123 -4.26 9.79 -4.16
N LEU A 124 -5.11 10.35 -5.01
CA LEU A 124 -6.28 9.65 -5.55
C LEU A 124 -5.84 8.53 -6.50
N LEU A 125 -6.39 7.35 -6.29
CA LEU A 125 -6.09 6.12 -7.02
C LEU A 125 -7.37 5.46 -7.51
N TYR A 126 -7.25 4.73 -8.62
CA TYR A 126 -8.28 3.78 -9.02
C TYR A 126 -8.43 2.70 -7.95
N ALA A 127 -9.68 2.47 -7.55
CA ALA A 127 -10.02 1.42 -6.62
C ALA A 127 -9.74 0.04 -7.21
N ARG A 128 -9.54 -0.94 -6.33
CA ARG A 128 -9.27 -2.34 -6.65
C ARG A 128 -10.37 -3.22 -6.09
N PRO A 129 -10.50 -4.45 -6.58
CA PRO A 129 -11.43 -5.41 -6.01
C PRO A 129 -11.18 -5.56 -4.51
N GLY A 130 -12.24 -5.57 -3.72
CA GLY A 130 -12.20 -5.61 -2.25
C GLY A 130 -11.93 -4.26 -1.57
N ASN A 131 -11.63 -3.17 -2.29
CA ASN A 131 -11.66 -1.85 -1.68
C ASN A 131 -13.10 -1.47 -1.33
N ILE A 132 -13.27 -0.79 -0.21
CA ILE A 132 -14.57 -0.24 0.19
C ILE A 132 -14.81 1.05 -0.59
N ALA A 133 -15.98 1.15 -1.21
CA ALA A 133 -16.41 2.36 -1.90
C ALA A 133 -16.57 3.51 -0.90
N THR A 134 -15.92 4.64 -1.18
CA THR A 134 -15.93 5.84 -0.32
C THR A 134 -17.15 6.73 -0.53
N ARG A 135 -17.84 6.54 -1.66
CA ARG A 135 -19.06 7.26 -2.04
C ARG A 135 -19.85 6.43 -3.05
N ASP A 136 -21.11 6.80 -3.22
CA ASP A 136 -21.96 6.26 -4.28
C ASP A 136 -21.43 6.69 -5.65
N VAL A 137 -21.46 5.76 -6.60
CA VAL A 137 -21.18 6.04 -8.01
C VAL A 137 -22.35 5.58 -8.84
N LYS A 138 -23.07 6.56 -9.37
CA LYS A 138 -24.18 6.38 -10.31
C LYS A 138 -23.83 7.08 -11.60
N ILE A 139 -24.09 6.41 -12.72
CA ILE A 139 -23.87 6.95 -14.06
C ILE A 139 -25.24 7.37 -14.57
N PRO A 140 -25.47 8.67 -14.85
CA PRO A 140 -26.76 9.13 -15.32
C PRO A 140 -27.07 8.58 -16.72
N ALA A 141 -28.35 8.56 -17.08
CA ALA A 141 -28.76 8.33 -18.46
C ALA A 141 -28.19 9.42 -19.37
N GLY A 142 -27.77 9.07 -20.59
CA GLY A 142 -27.12 10.00 -21.51
C GLY A 142 -25.81 9.47 -22.11
N PRO A 143 -25.04 10.35 -22.78
CA PRO A 143 -23.72 10.03 -23.29
C PRO A 143 -22.75 9.62 -22.17
N ILE A 144 -21.98 8.55 -22.38
CA ILE A 144 -20.97 8.09 -21.43
C ILE A 144 -19.72 8.95 -21.55
N THR A 145 -19.45 9.69 -20.47
CA THR A 145 -18.24 10.47 -20.29
C THR A 145 -17.28 9.79 -19.30
N ARG A 146 -15.99 10.09 -19.42
CA ARG A 146 -14.92 9.50 -18.61
C ARG A 146 -13.91 10.57 -18.21
N GLY A 147 -13.26 10.36 -17.07
CA GLY A 147 -12.18 11.22 -16.61
C GLY A 147 -12.65 12.56 -16.06
N ASP A 148 -11.65 13.41 -15.78
CA ASP A 148 -11.82 14.75 -15.26
C ASP A 148 -10.75 15.64 -15.93
N PRO A 149 -11.13 16.58 -16.83
CA PRO A 149 -12.51 16.90 -17.22
C PRO A 149 -13.20 15.75 -17.99
N PRO A 150 -14.55 15.68 -17.96
CA PRO A 150 -15.29 14.61 -18.64
C PRO A 150 -15.11 14.65 -20.16
N ALA A 151 -14.68 13.54 -20.74
CA ALA A 151 -14.56 13.35 -22.19
C ALA A 151 -15.41 12.17 -22.66
N GLU A 152 -15.98 12.27 -23.86
CA GLU A 152 -16.81 11.21 -24.44
C GLU A 152 -16.04 9.91 -24.60
N SER A 153 -16.75 8.80 -24.47
CA SER A 153 -16.17 7.47 -24.57
C SER A 153 -16.23 6.95 -26.02
N PRO A 154 -15.08 6.64 -26.66
CA PRO A 154 -15.04 6.02 -27.98
C PRO A 154 -15.91 4.77 -28.12
N PHE A 155 -16.60 4.64 -29.24
CA PHE A 155 -17.46 3.49 -29.57
C PHE A 155 -16.73 2.14 -29.46
N ILE A 156 -15.41 2.10 -29.72
CA ILE A 156 -14.58 0.89 -29.67
C ILE A 156 -14.65 0.20 -28.28
N MET A 157 -14.97 0.95 -27.22
CA MET A 157 -15.07 0.41 -25.86
C MET A 157 -16.44 -0.16 -25.49
N GLU A 158 -17.43 -0.11 -26.39
CA GLU A 158 -18.80 -0.63 -26.15
C GLU A 158 -18.76 -2.05 -25.57
N SER A 159 -17.99 -2.93 -26.20
CA SER A 159 -17.84 -4.33 -25.78
C SER A 159 -17.24 -4.47 -24.38
N SER A 160 -16.35 -3.56 -23.98
CA SER A 160 -15.73 -3.57 -22.66
C SER A 160 -16.72 -3.11 -21.58
N PHE A 161 -17.53 -2.09 -21.86
CA PHE A 161 -18.58 -1.64 -20.96
C PHE A 161 -19.65 -2.70 -20.74
N LYS A 162 -20.15 -3.32 -21.82
CA LYS A 162 -21.14 -4.40 -21.74
C LYS A 162 -20.64 -5.60 -20.94
N LYS A 163 -19.39 -6.02 -21.15
CA LYS A 163 -18.75 -7.11 -20.39
C LYS A 163 -18.66 -6.82 -18.89
N LEU A 164 -18.52 -5.56 -18.51
CA LEU A 164 -18.44 -5.11 -17.12
C LEU A 164 -19.81 -4.77 -16.51
N GLY A 165 -20.91 -5.12 -17.20
CA GLY A 165 -22.27 -4.96 -16.69
C GLY A 165 -22.91 -3.59 -16.95
N LEU A 166 -22.27 -2.71 -17.72
CA LEU A 166 -22.85 -1.41 -18.09
C LEU A 166 -23.59 -1.53 -19.45
N PRO A 167 -24.93 -1.41 -19.49
CA PRO A 167 -25.73 -1.63 -20.70
C PRO A 167 -25.72 -0.41 -21.63
N VAL A 168 -24.59 -0.17 -22.29
CA VAL A 168 -24.41 0.95 -23.22
C VAL A 168 -24.87 0.60 -24.65
N GLN A 169 -25.22 1.61 -25.44
CA GLN A 169 -25.53 1.52 -26.87
C GLN A 169 -24.71 2.55 -27.65
N CYS A 170 -24.42 2.28 -28.92
CA CYS A 170 -23.76 3.26 -29.78
C CYS A 170 -24.82 4.07 -30.54
N LEU A 171 -24.86 5.38 -30.30
CA LEU A 171 -25.73 6.33 -31.01
C LEU A 171 -24.88 7.47 -31.56
N GLY A 172 -24.89 7.68 -32.88
CA GLY A 172 -24.14 8.77 -33.51
C GLY A 172 -22.62 8.71 -33.32
N GLY A 173 -22.06 7.50 -33.14
CA GLY A 173 -20.62 7.31 -32.90
C GLY A 173 -20.18 7.40 -31.43
N ASN A 174 -21.12 7.72 -30.53
CA ASN A 174 -20.87 7.85 -29.10
C ASN A 174 -21.60 6.78 -28.29
N LEU A 175 -21.01 6.39 -27.15
CA LEU A 175 -21.65 5.48 -26.22
C LEU A 175 -22.71 6.21 -25.40
N PHE A 176 -23.89 5.62 -25.32
CA PHE A 176 -25.06 6.16 -24.64
C PHE A 176 -25.62 5.14 -23.66
N LEU A 177 -26.17 5.61 -22.54
CA LEU A 177 -26.83 4.80 -21.52
C LEU A 177 -28.31 5.19 -21.44
N GLU A 178 -29.21 4.23 -21.61
CA GLU A 178 -30.66 4.48 -21.63
C GLU A 178 -31.23 4.92 -20.28
N LYS A 179 -30.72 4.34 -19.19
CA LYS A 179 -31.22 4.56 -17.82
C LYS A 179 -30.05 4.68 -16.86
N GLU A 180 -30.23 5.43 -15.78
CA GLU A 180 -29.21 5.54 -14.73
C GLU A 180 -28.76 4.15 -14.26
N HIS A 181 -27.44 3.98 -14.13
CA HIS A 181 -26.85 2.74 -13.66
C HIS A 181 -26.02 2.99 -12.40
N THR A 182 -26.36 2.29 -11.31
CA THR A 182 -25.58 2.34 -10.07
C THR A 182 -24.43 1.35 -10.15
N VAL A 183 -23.20 1.87 -10.14
CA VAL A 183 -21.98 1.03 -10.15
C VAL A 183 -21.70 0.49 -8.76
N CYS A 184 -21.72 1.34 -7.74
CA CYS A 184 -21.50 0.95 -6.35
C CYS A 184 -22.13 1.95 -5.37
N LEU A 185 -22.40 1.48 -4.15
CA LEU A 185 -22.83 2.31 -3.02
C LEU A 185 -21.70 2.44 -2.00
N SER A 186 -21.69 3.54 -1.27
CA SER A 186 -20.76 3.80 -0.17
C SER A 186 -20.79 2.67 0.86
N GLY A 187 -19.62 2.29 1.36
CA GLY A 187 -19.46 1.22 2.34
C GLY A 187 -19.44 -0.20 1.77
N GLN A 188 -19.72 -0.39 0.48
CA GLN A 188 -19.67 -1.72 -0.16
C GLN A 188 -18.27 -2.08 -0.64
N ALA A 189 -17.89 -3.35 -0.47
CA ALA A 189 -16.67 -3.89 -1.06
C ALA A 189 -16.85 -4.06 -2.58
N LEU A 190 -15.96 -3.46 -3.36
CA LEU A 190 -16.04 -3.48 -4.81
C LEU A 190 -15.76 -4.87 -5.39
N SER A 191 -16.62 -5.32 -6.29
CA SER A 191 -16.38 -6.50 -7.12
C SER A 191 -15.26 -6.27 -8.14
N VAL A 192 -14.81 -7.34 -8.79
CA VAL A 192 -13.81 -7.24 -9.86
C VAL A 192 -14.30 -6.38 -11.01
N ASP A 193 -15.54 -6.59 -11.44
CA ASP A 193 -16.14 -5.86 -12.56
C ASP A 193 -16.40 -4.39 -12.20
N GLN A 194 -16.89 -4.10 -10.99
CA GLN A 194 -17.08 -2.73 -10.51
C GLN A 194 -15.77 -1.95 -10.48
N ALA A 195 -14.69 -2.53 -9.94
CA ALA A 195 -13.39 -1.87 -9.89
C ALA A 195 -12.81 -1.63 -11.29
N ASN A 196 -12.98 -2.58 -12.21
CA ASN A 196 -12.56 -2.43 -13.60
C ASN A 196 -13.40 -1.39 -14.35
N LEU A 197 -14.72 -1.34 -14.10
CA LEU A 197 -15.63 -0.36 -14.68
C LEU A 197 -15.27 1.05 -14.23
N LEU A 198 -15.05 1.26 -12.93
CA LEU A 198 -14.59 2.54 -12.38
C LEU A 198 -13.27 2.98 -13.01
N LYS A 199 -12.32 2.05 -13.18
CA LYS A 199 -11.05 2.32 -13.86
C LYS A 199 -11.26 2.69 -15.34
N LEU A 200 -12.16 2.01 -16.04
CA LEU A 200 -12.47 2.27 -17.45
C LEU A 200 -13.10 3.65 -17.63
N LEU A 201 -13.98 4.05 -16.71
CA LEU A 201 -14.58 5.38 -16.58
C LEU A 201 -13.60 6.45 -16.05
N GLN A 202 -12.40 6.04 -15.66
CA GLN A 202 -11.37 6.88 -15.06
C GLN A 202 -11.81 7.56 -13.75
N ILE A 203 -12.71 6.92 -12.99
CA ILE A 203 -13.17 7.37 -11.68
C ILE A 203 -12.24 6.80 -10.60
N ARG A 204 -11.61 7.70 -9.83
CA ARG A 204 -10.75 7.36 -8.69
C ARG A 204 -11.57 7.40 -7.40
N LEU A 205 -11.70 6.27 -6.71
CA LEU A 205 -12.46 6.14 -5.45
C LEU A 205 -11.61 5.77 -4.23
N ASN A 206 -10.32 5.46 -4.43
CA ASN A 206 -9.44 5.09 -3.34
C ASN A 206 -8.41 6.20 -3.11
N THR A 207 -8.08 6.48 -1.86
CA THR A 207 -7.08 7.49 -1.50
C THR A 207 -5.90 6.79 -0.84
N PHE A 208 -4.72 6.97 -1.42
CA PHE A 208 -3.49 6.64 -0.73
C PHE A 208 -3.16 7.77 0.24
N LYS A 209 -3.10 7.45 1.53
CA LYS A 209 -2.64 8.31 2.60
C LYS A 209 -1.75 7.53 3.57
N LEU A 210 -0.89 8.22 4.29
CA LEU A 210 -0.04 7.65 5.33
C LEU A 210 -0.75 7.80 6.67
N ASP A 211 -1.23 6.71 7.24
CA ASP A 211 -1.90 6.74 8.55
C ASP A 211 -0.85 6.58 9.65
N LEU A 212 -0.57 7.66 10.38
CA LEU A 212 0.37 7.67 11.50
C LEU A 212 -0.19 6.84 12.67
N VAL A 213 0.62 5.95 13.24
CA VAL A 213 0.23 5.15 14.40
C VAL A 213 0.94 5.67 15.65
N CYS A 214 2.26 5.58 15.67
CA CYS A 214 3.06 6.01 16.81
C CYS A 214 4.48 6.37 16.37
N VAL A 215 5.20 7.06 17.24
CA VAL A 215 6.61 7.39 17.07
C VAL A 215 7.41 6.92 18.28
N TRP A 216 8.60 6.41 18.03
CA TRP A 216 9.61 6.21 19.06
C TRP A 216 10.70 7.26 18.92
N ASN A 217 11.05 7.88 20.04
CA ASN A 217 12.16 8.80 20.20
C ASN A 217 12.68 8.69 21.63
N ASP A 218 14.00 8.76 21.81
CA ASP A 218 14.68 8.78 23.11
C ASP A 218 14.07 7.79 24.13
N ASN A 219 14.01 6.51 23.73
CA ASN A 219 13.51 5.41 24.56
C ASN A 219 12.05 5.54 25.01
N LYS A 220 11.24 6.39 24.37
CA LYS A 220 9.81 6.54 24.63
C LYS A 220 9.02 6.30 23.35
N VAL A 221 7.85 5.68 23.49
CA VAL A 221 6.86 5.56 22.42
C VAL A 221 5.71 6.49 22.75
N THR A 222 5.36 7.37 21.82
CA THR A 222 4.20 8.26 21.90
C THR A 222 3.23 7.93 20.77
N GLU A 223 1.93 8.02 21.06
CA GLU A 223 0.91 7.89 20.02
C GLU A 223 1.01 9.06 19.05
N ALA A 224 0.70 8.81 17.78
CA ALA A 224 0.69 9.88 16.80
C ALA A 224 -0.32 10.99 17.14
N SER A 225 -1.40 10.66 17.85
CA SER A 225 -2.41 11.62 18.32
C SER A 225 -1.89 12.57 19.42
N ASP A 226 -0.92 12.13 20.23
CA ASP A 226 -0.45 12.87 21.43
C ASP A 226 0.79 13.72 21.16
N VAL A 227 1.35 13.62 19.96
CA VAL A 227 2.50 14.42 19.55
C VAL A 227 2.00 15.82 19.15
N GLU A 228 2.56 16.89 19.68
CA GLU A 228 2.28 18.26 19.22
C GLU A 228 3.07 18.61 17.96
#